data_AF-A0A7C7WYE6-F1
#
_entry.id   AF-A0A7C7WYE6-F1
#
_cell.length_a   1.000
_cell.length_b   1.000
_cell.length_c   1.000
_cell.angle_alpha   90.00
_cell.angle_beta   90.00
_cell.angle_gamma   90.00
#
_symmetry.space_group_name_H-M   'P 1'
#
loop_
_entity.id
_entity.type
_entity.pdbx_description
1 polymer ?
#
loop_
_entity_poly.entity_id
_entity_poly.type
_entity_poly.pdbx_seq_one_letter_code
_entity_poly.pdbx_strand_id
1 'polypeptide(L)'
;MQVTLASPRGFCAGVNMAIECLDEVIRMFGPNIYVYHEIVHNRHVVDRFTAQGVTFVDHLQQVPTGSTLLFSAHGVSPEIRNVAKERKLQTIDATCPLVTKVHLEALRFARDGYHIVLIGHEGHDEVVGTMGEAPQSITLVETPEDVDSLSFEPDQKIAFLTQTTLSNLS
;
A
#
# COMPACT_ATOMS: atom_id res chain seq x y z
N MET A 1 -23.88 -5.84 -33.11
CA MET A 1 -23.37 -5.91 -31.72
C MET A 1 -23.06 -4.50 -31.27
N GLN A 2 -23.68 -4.03 -30.19
CA GLN A 2 -23.38 -2.72 -29.61
C GLN A 2 -22.41 -2.92 -28.45
N VAL A 3 -21.27 -2.22 -28.46
CA VAL A 3 -20.29 -2.19 -27.38
C VAL A 3 -20.41 -0.85 -26.67
N THR A 4 -20.63 -0.88 -25.35
CA THR A 4 -20.74 0.33 -24.52
C THR A 4 -19.53 0.43 -23.61
N LEU A 5 -18.90 1.60 -23.55
CA LEU A 5 -17.73 1.86 -22.71
C LEU A 5 -18.13 2.77 -21.54
N ALA A 6 -17.87 2.32 -20.31
CA ALA A 6 -18.13 3.09 -19.11
C ALA A 6 -17.23 4.34 -18.98
N SER A 7 -17.71 5.35 -18.26
CA SER A 7 -16.92 6.52 -17.86
C SER A 7 -17.34 6.96 -16.45
N PRO A 8 -16.42 7.04 -15.47
CA PRO A 8 -14.97 6.84 -15.59
C PRO A 8 -14.57 5.36 -15.77
N ARG A 9 -13.39 5.11 -16.37
CA ARG A 9 -12.72 3.79 -16.46
C ARG A 9 -11.20 3.97 -16.57
N GLY A 10 -10.42 2.99 -16.11
CA GLY A 10 -8.96 2.99 -16.26
C GLY A 10 -8.23 3.60 -15.07
N PHE A 11 -7.12 4.31 -15.35
CA PHE A 11 -6.19 4.75 -14.32
C PHE A 11 -6.75 5.90 -13.47
N CYS A 12 -6.56 5.78 -12.16
CA CYS A 12 -6.80 6.86 -11.21
C CYS A 12 -5.53 7.71 -11.02
N ALA A 13 -5.65 8.83 -10.31
CA ALA A 13 -4.52 9.72 -10.05
C ALA A 13 -3.35 9.04 -9.32
N GLY A 14 -3.63 8.15 -8.35
CA GLY A 14 -2.60 7.41 -7.61
C GLY A 14 -1.81 6.44 -8.49
N VAL A 15 -2.50 5.74 -9.39
CA VAL A 15 -1.87 4.84 -10.38
C VAL A 15 -0.98 5.63 -11.33
N ASN A 16 -1.47 6.74 -11.90
CA ASN A 16 -0.67 7.58 -12.79
C ASN A 16 0.58 8.11 -12.08
N MET A 17 0.42 8.63 -10.86
CA MET A 17 1.54 9.15 -10.06
C MET A 17 2.60 8.08 -9.79
N ALA A 18 2.21 6.85 -9.44
CA ALA A 18 3.16 5.79 -9.16
C ALA A 18 3.93 5.33 -10.41
N ILE A 19 3.23 5.24 -11.55
CA ILE A 19 3.84 4.92 -12.85
C ILE A 19 4.81 6.03 -13.28
N GLU A 20 4.39 7.29 -13.21
CA GLU A 20 5.22 8.45 -13.55
C GLU A 20 6.45 8.55 -12.63
N CYS A 21 6.29 8.25 -11.34
CA CYS A 21 7.40 8.22 -10.38
C CYS A 21 8.47 7.19 -10.81
N LEU A 22 8.07 5.97 -11.16
CA LEU A 22 9.01 4.94 -11.59
C LEU A 22 9.66 5.28 -12.94
N ASP A 23 8.90 5.81 -13.91
CA ASP A 23 9.45 6.29 -15.19
C ASP A 23 10.52 7.39 -14.95
N GLU A 24 10.26 8.32 -14.03
CA GLU A 24 11.19 9.39 -13.67
C GLU A 24 12.46 8.89 -12.96
N VAL A 25 12.31 7.92 -12.05
CA VAL A 25 13.44 7.30 -11.37
C VAL A 25 14.34 6.57 -12.39
N ILE A 26 13.76 5.83 -13.34
CA ILE A 26 14.54 5.17 -14.40
C ILE A 26 15.28 6.21 -15.24
N ARG A 27 14.62 7.33 -15.57
CA ARG A 27 15.25 8.44 -16.31
C ARG A 27 16.44 9.04 -15.57
N MET A 28 16.34 9.20 -14.25
CA MET A 28 17.36 9.85 -13.42
C MET A 28 18.53 8.94 -13.05
N PHE A 29 18.25 7.67 -12.73
CA PHE A 29 19.20 6.75 -12.12
C PHE A 29 19.57 5.55 -13.02
N GLY A 30 18.88 5.39 -14.14
CA GLY A 30 19.03 4.23 -15.04
C GLY A 30 18.17 3.03 -14.63
N PRO A 31 18.28 1.92 -15.36
CA PRO A 31 17.32 0.80 -15.29
C PRO A 31 17.47 -0.15 -14.09
N ASN A 32 18.58 -0.10 -13.35
CA ASN A 32 18.86 -1.00 -12.22
C ASN A 32 18.12 -0.58 -10.93
N ILE A 33 16.79 -0.51 -11.01
CA ILE A 33 15.89 -0.08 -9.95
C ILE A 33 15.15 -1.29 -9.39
N TYR A 34 14.98 -1.32 -8.07
CA TYR A 34 14.15 -2.31 -7.39
C TYR A 34 12.82 -1.68 -7.00
N VAL A 35 11.73 -2.44 -7.08
CA VAL A 35 10.42 -2.04 -6.56
C VAL A 35 9.95 -3.11 -5.60
N TYR A 36 9.59 -2.70 -4.39
CA TYR A 36 9.00 -3.58 -3.39
C TYR A 36 7.51 -3.81 -3.72
N HIS A 37 7.19 -5.05 -4.06
CA HIS A 37 5.97 -5.50 -4.73
C HIS A 37 5.75 -4.85 -6.10
N GLU A 38 4.70 -5.29 -6.81
CA GLU A 38 4.31 -4.65 -8.07
C GLU A 38 3.97 -3.16 -7.86
N ILE A 39 4.43 -2.28 -8.74
CA ILE A 39 4.19 -0.82 -8.62
C ILE A 39 2.68 -0.51 -8.57
N VAL A 40 1.90 -1.27 -9.34
CA VAL A 40 0.44 -1.39 -9.33
C VAL A 40 0.09 -2.82 -9.77
N HIS A 41 -1.04 -3.39 -9.33
CA HIS A 41 -1.48 -4.74 -9.72
C HIS A 41 -1.99 -4.80 -11.17
N ASN A 42 -1.10 -4.58 -12.14
CA ASN A 42 -1.38 -4.65 -13.56
C ASN A 42 -0.20 -5.26 -14.32
N ARG A 43 -0.40 -6.49 -14.80
CA ARG A 43 0.62 -7.24 -15.52
C ARG A 43 1.23 -6.50 -16.71
N HIS A 44 0.45 -5.77 -17.51
CA HIS A 44 1.01 -5.02 -18.65
C HIS A 44 1.95 -3.90 -18.20
N VAL A 45 1.65 -3.24 -17.08
CA VAL A 45 2.52 -2.21 -16.49
C VAL A 45 3.80 -2.86 -15.93
N VAL A 46 3.67 -3.97 -15.21
CA VAL A 46 4.81 -4.72 -14.64
C VAL A 46 5.73 -5.26 -15.73
N ASP A 47 5.18 -5.88 -16.78
CA ASP A 47 5.94 -6.41 -17.91
C ASP A 47 6.69 -5.29 -18.65
N ARG A 48 6.05 -4.11 -18.82
CA ARG A 48 6.66 -2.92 -19.43
C ARG A 48 7.92 -2.48 -18.67
N PHE A 49 7.85 -2.40 -17.35
CA PHE A 49 8.97 -1.95 -16.52
C PHE A 49 10.06 -3.02 -16.36
N THR A 50 9.67 -4.29 -16.28
CA THR A 50 10.62 -5.41 -16.28
C THR A 50 11.44 -5.43 -17.57
N ALA A 51 10.81 -5.20 -18.73
CA ALA A 51 11.49 -5.08 -20.02
C ALA A 51 12.45 -3.88 -20.08
N GLN A 52 12.27 -2.87 -19.23
CA GLN A 52 13.17 -1.73 -19.08
C GLN A 52 14.28 -1.97 -18.05
N GLY A 53 14.33 -3.13 -17.38
CA GLY A 53 15.38 -3.53 -16.44
C GLY A 53 15.02 -3.39 -14.96
N VAL A 54 13.79 -2.95 -14.63
CA VAL A 54 13.31 -2.90 -13.24
C VAL A 54 13.14 -4.31 -12.68
N THR A 55 13.53 -4.49 -11.41
CA THR A 55 13.33 -5.74 -10.68
C THR A 55 12.28 -5.56 -9.57
N PHE A 56 11.14 -6.24 -9.71
CA PHE A 56 10.14 -6.32 -8.66
C PHE A 56 10.52 -7.41 -7.64
N VAL A 57 10.37 -7.13 -6.34
CA VAL A 57 10.79 -8.02 -5.25
C VAL A 57 9.72 -8.14 -4.17
N ASP A 58 9.59 -9.32 -3.58
CA ASP A 58 8.68 -9.57 -2.44
C ASP A 58 9.39 -9.43 -1.09
N HIS A 59 10.72 -9.47 -1.10
CA HIS A 59 11.54 -9.44 0.10
C HIS A 59 12.71 -8.49 -0.06
N LEU A 60 12.89 -7.57 0.89
CA LEU A 60 13.99 -6.60 0.88
C LEU A 60 15.38 -7.27 0.94
N GLN A 61 15.45 -8.53 1.34
CA GLN A 61 16.66 -9.34 1.33
C GLN A 61 17.21 -9.56 -0.08
N GLN A 62 16.34 -9.56 -1.09
CA GLN A 62 16.69 -9.71 -2.50
C GLN A 62 17.33 -8.43 -3.08
N VAL A 63 17.20 -7.30 -2.40
CA VAL A 63 17.73 -6.01 -2.84
C VAL A 63 19.16 -5.84 -2.34
N PRO A 64 20.16 -5.61 -3.22
CA PRO A 64 21.51 -5.30 -2.80
C PRO A 64 21.58 -4.05 -1.93
N THR A 65 22.41 -4.09 -0.89
CA THR A 65 22.67 -2.94 0.00
C THR A 65 23.09 -1.70 -0.81
N GLY A 66 22.51 -0.55 -0.49
CA GLY A 66 22.80 0.71 -1.20
C GLY A 66 22.04 0.94 -2.50
N SER A 67 21.30 -0.05 -3.01
CA SER A 67 20.50 0.09 -4.23
C SER A 67 19.32 1.04 -4.06
N THR A 68 18.83 1.55 -5.19
CA THR A 68 17.58 2.32 -5.27
C THR A 68 16.38 1.39 -5.17
N LEU A 69 15.47 1.71 -4.25
CA LEU A 69 14.25 0.95 -4.00
C LEU A 69 13.03 1.86 -4.04
N LEU A 70 12.00 1.48 -4.79
CA LEU A 70 10.70 2.12 -4.74
C LEU A 70 9.72 1.31 -3.89
N PHE A 71 8.92 2.01 -3.09
CA PHE A 71 7.70 1.44 -2.51
C PHE A 71 6.52 1.65 -3.47
N SER A 72 5.67 0.63 -3.60
CA SER A 72 4.53 0.63 -4.53
C SER A 72 3.42 1.61 -4.15
N ALA A 73 2.43 1.78 -5.04
CA ALA A 73 1.27 2.65 -4.80
C ALA A 73 0.44 2.24 -3.58
N HIS A 74 0.51 0.98 -3.16
CA HIS A 74 -0.28 0.39 -2.08
C HIS A 74 0.26 0.74 -0.68
N GLY A 75 1.44 1.35 -0.59
CA GLY A 75 2.06 1.66 0.70
C GLY A 75 2.78 0.47 1.35
N VAL A 76 3.57 0.79 2.37
CA VAL A 76 4.34 -0.19 3.14
C VAL A 76 4.31 0.16 4.63
N SER A 77 4.49 -0.84 5.48
CA SER A 77 4.53 -0.66 6.93
C SER A 77 5.81 0.09 7.39
N PRO A 78 5.79 0.70 8.58
CA PRO A 78 6.99 1.27 9.21
C PRO A 78 8.15 0.27 9.35
N GLU A 79 7.86 -1.01 9.55
CA GLU A 79 8.87 -2.06 9.65
C GLU A 79 9.66 -2.22 8.34
N ILE A 80 8.96 -2.29 7.19
CA ILE A 80 9.59 -2.36 5.87
C ILE A 80 10.48 -1.14 5.62
N ARG A 81 10.05 0.05 6.05
CA ARG A 81 10.85 1.28 5.97
C ARG A 81 12.11 1.20 6.82
N ASN A 82 12.01 0.65 8.03
CA ASN A 82 13.15 0.46 8.92
C ASN A 82 14.16 -0.53 8.34
N VAL A 83 13.70 -1.67 7.82
CA VAL A 83 14.57 -2.67 7.18
C VAL A 83 15.28 -2.06 5.96
N ALA A 84 14.58 -1.29 5.13
CA ALA A 84 15.18 -0.60 3.99
C ALA A 84 16.27 0.40 4.44
N LYS A 85 16.02 1.14 5.52
CA LYS A 85 16.98 2.08 6.13
C LYS A 85 18.22 1.36 6.69
N GLU A 86 18.03 0.25 7.40
CA GLU A 86 19.13 -0.57 7.94
C GLU A 86 20.02 -1.14 6.81
N ARG A 87 19.40 -1.54 5.70
CA ARG A 87 20.08 -1.95 4.47
C ARG A 87 20.65 -0.79 3.64
N LYS A 88 20.55 0.44 4.14
CA LYS A 88 21.05 1.66 3.48
C LYS A 88 20.52 1.83 2.06
N LEU A 89 19.30 1.36 1.80
CA LEU A 89 18.67 1.49 0.49
C LEU A 89 18.29 2.96 0.23
N GLN A 90 18.46 3.41 -1.01
CA GLN A 90 18.00 4.72 -1.45
C GLN A 90 16.52 4.61 -1.79
N THR A 91 15.67 4.96 -0.83
CA THR A 91 14.23 4.75 -0.95
C THR A 91 13.52 5.92 -1.62
N ILE A 92 12.61 5.62 -2.55
CA ILE A 92 11.63 6.53 -3.12
C ILE A 92 10.24 5.97 -2.83
N ASP A 93 9.31 6.82 -2.41
CA ASP A 93 7.98 6.40 -2.02
C ASP A 93 6.94 6.80 -3.08
N ALA A 94 6.35 5.81 -3.74
CA ALA A 94 5.28 6.02 -4.72
C ALA A 94 3.88 5.74 -4.14
N THR A 95 3.75 5.61 -2.82
CA THR A 95 2.47 5.38 -2.13
C THR A 95 1.43 6.42 -2.55
N CYS A 96 0.24 5.95 -2.95
CA CYS A 96 -0.87 6.83 -3.30
C CYS A 96 -1.19 7.77 -2.11
N PRO A 97 -1.37 9.09 -2.32
CA PRO A 97 -1.68 10.02 -1.23
C PRO A 97 -2.96 9.68 -0.46
N LEU A 98 -3.91 8.98 -1.08
CA LEU A 98 -5.12 8.50 -0.40
C LEU A 98 -4.83 7.34 0.55
N VAL A 99 -3.87 6.47 0.22
CA VAL A 99 -3.38 5.42 1.12
C VAL A 99 -2.55 6.05 2.24
N THR A 100 -1.66 7.00 1.93
CA THR A 100 -0.92 7.76 2.96
C THR A 100 -1.87 8.43 3.94
N LYS A 101 -3.01 8.97 3.48
CA LYS A 101 -4.03 9.52 4.37
C LYS A 101 -4.54 8.46 5.37
N VAL A 102 -4.86 7.25 4.91
CA VAL A 102 -5.32 6.15 5.79
C VAL A 102 -4.25 5.80 6.82
N HIS A 103 -2.98 5.71 6.43
CA HIS A 103 -1.86 5.49 7.36
C HIS A 103 -1.78 6.59 8.43
N LEU A 104 -1.89 7.86 8.02
CA LEU A 104 -1.84 9.00 8.95
C LEU A 104 -3.04 9.01 9.92
N GLU A 105 -4.22 8.62 9.47
CA GLU A 105 -5.39 8.47 10.33
C GLU A 105 -5.21 7.30 11.32
N ALA A 106 -4.63 6.17 10.90
CA ALA A 106 -4.32 5.06 11.81
C ALA A 106 -3.38 5.51 12.95
N LEU A 107 -2.29 6.22 12.61
CA LEU A 107 -1.37 6.79 13.59
C LEU A 107 -2.07 7.79 14.53
N ARG A 108 -2.93 8.66 13.98
CA ARG A 108 -3.68 9.66 14.75
C ARG A 108 -4.63 8.98 15.74
N PHE A 109 -5.42 8.03 15.28
CA PHE A 109 -6.38 7.30 16.13
C PHE A 109 -5.68 6.53 17.24
N ALA A 110 -4.60 5.82 16.93
CA ALA A 110 -3.81 5.10 17.94
C ALA A 110 -3.25 6.04 19.00
N ARG A 111 -2.67 7.18 18.59
CA ARG A 111 -2.16 8.22 19.51
C ARG A 111 -3.27 8.80 20.39
N ASP A 112 -4.46 8.98 19.84
CA ASP A 112 -5.61 9.55 20.55
C ASP A 112 -6.36 8.51 21.42
N GLY A 113 -5.84 7.28 21.49
CA GLY A 113 -6.31 6.19 22.35
C GLY A 113 -7.49 5.40 21.80
N TYR A 114 -7.69 5.40 20.48
CA TYR A 114 -8.73 4.61 19.82
C TYR A 114 -8.23 3.20 19.51
N HIS A 115 -9.13 2.22 19.64
CA HIS A 115 -9.02 0.98 18.91
C HIS A 115 -9.59 1.16 17.51
N ILE A 116 -8.88 0.66 16.50
CA ILE A 116 -9.16 0.87 15.10
C ILE A 116 -9.66 -0.44 14.51
N VAL A 117 -10.85 -0.41 13.92
CA VAL A 117 -11.36 -1.51 13.10
C VAL A 117 -11.01 -1.20 11.66
N LEU A 118 -10.07 -1.94 11.08
CA LEU A 118 -9.74 -1.84 9.66
C LEU A 118 -10.61 -2.81 8.88
N ILE A 119 -11.40 -2.28 7.95
CA ILE A 119 -12.15 -3.10 6.99
C ILE A 119 -11.30 -3.28 5.75
N GLY A 120 -10.95 -4.50 5.39
CA GLY A 120 -10.04 -4.77 4.27
C GLY A 120 -9.71 -6.24 4.16
N HIS A 121 -9.15 -6.67 3.02
CA HIS A 121 -8.83 -8.08 2.80
C HIS A 121 -7.49 -8.49 3.41
N GLU A 122 -7.45 -9.58 4.17
CA GLU A 122 -6.22 -10.12 4.73
C GLU A 122 -5.18 -10.41 3.64
N GLY A 123 -3.93 -10.06 3.92
CA GLY A 123 -2.81 -10.27 3.00
C GLY A 123 -2.69 -9.27 1.86
N HIS A 124 -3.66 -8.35 1.65
CA HIS A 124 -3.51 -7.29 0.66
C HIS A 124 -2.44 -6.27 1.09
N ASP A 125 -1.56 -5.85 0.17
CA ASP A 125 -0.42 -4.94 0.44
C ASP A 125 -0.81 -3.71 1.24
N GLU A 126 -1.89 -3.04 0.83
CA GLU A 126 -2.43 -1.84 1.50
C GLU A 126 -2.90 -2.10 2.94
N VAL A 127 -3.49 -3.28 3.17
CA VAL A 127 -3.98 -3.69 4.49
C VAL A 127 -2.78 -3.99 5.38
N VAL A 128 -1.80 -4.76 4.90
CA VAL A 128 -0.56 -5.06 5.64
C VAL A 128 0.18 -3.76 5.98
N GLY A 129 0.27 -2.82 5.03
CA GLY A 129 0.86 -1.51 5.24
C GLY A 129 0.16 -0.72 6.34
N THR A 130 -1.17 -0.62 6.28
CA THR A 130 -1.99 0.13 7.25
C THR A 130 -1.97 -0.50 8.63
N MET A 131 -2.12 -1.82 8.74
CA MET A 131 -2.04 -2.56 10.01
C MET A 131 -0.70 -2.31 10.71
N GLY A 132 0.39 -2.25 9.94
CA GLY A 132 1.73 -2.01 10.45
C GLY A 132 1.95 -0.62 11.05
N GLU A 133 1.11 0.38 10.75
CA GLU A 133 1.23 1.72 11.34
C GLU A 133 0.83 1.74 12.83
N ALA A 134 -0.11 0.89 13.24
CA ALA A 134 -0.65 0.87 14.60
C ALA A 134 -0.93 -0.55 15.11
N PRO A 135 0.04 -1.49 15.09
CA PRO A 135 -0.21 -2.93 15.25
C PRO A 135 -0.77 -3.33 16.62
N GLN A 136 -0.66 -2.47 17.64
CA GLN A 136 -1.20 -2.69 18.99
C GLN A 136 -2.60 -2.12 19.19
N SER A 137 -3.15 -1.43 18.19
CA SER A 137 -4.40 -0.68 18.32
C SER A 137 -5.35 -0.93 17.16
N ILE A 138 -5.06 -1.88 16.28
CA ILE A 138 -5.82 -2.13 15.06
C ILE A 138 -6.19 -3.61 14.92
N THR A 139 -7.44 -3.87 14.53
CA THR A 139 -7.97 -5.21 14.23
C THR A 139 -8.55 -5.20 12.83
N LEU A 140 -8.22 -6.22 12.04
CA LEU A 140 -8.76 -6.41 10.69
C LEU A 140 -10.11 -7.13 10.75
N VAL A 141 -11.06 -6.69 9.91
CA VAL A 141 -12.31 -7.39 9.63
C VAL A 141 -12.58 -7.41 8.13
N GLU A 142 -13.15 -8.51 7.65
CA GLU A 142 -13.53 -8.70 6.24
C GLU A 142 -15.05 -8.82 6.06
N THR A 143 -15.72 -9.36 7.08
CA THR A 143 -17.12 -9.76 7.02
C THR A 143 -17.93 -9.20 8.19
N PRO A 144 -19.27 -9.13 8.08
CA PRO A 144 -20.13 -8.82 9.21
C PRO A 144 -19.94 -9.78 10.39
N GLU A 145 -19.68 -11.07 10.12
CA GLU A 145 -19.43 -12.07 11.14
C GLU A 145 -18.15 -11.79 11.95
N ASP A 146 -17.11 -11.25 11.31
CA ASP A 146 -15.91 -10.81 12.02
C ASP A 146 -16.24 -9.69 13.00
N VAL A 147 -17.09 -8.74 12.58
CA VAL A 147 -17.55 -7.62 13.43
C VAL A 147 -18.36 -8.14 14.62
N ASP A 148 -19.25 -9.11 14.40
CA ASP A 148 -20.05 -9.73 15.47
C ASP A 148 -19.18 -10.45 16.52
N SER A 149 -17.96 -10.86 16.15
CA SER A 149 -17.01 -11.50 17.06
C SER A 149 -16.17 -10.51 17.88
N LEU A 150 -16.17 -9.22 17.52
CA LEU A 150 -15.40 -8.21 18.22
C LEU A 150 -16.01 -7.92 19.59
N SER A 151 -15.14 -7.78 20.59
CA SER A 151 -15.52 -7.39 21.94
C SER A 151 -14.71 -6.17 22.36
N PHE A 152 -15.39 -5.22 23.00
CA PHE A 152 -14.82 -3.96 23.44
C PHE A 152 -15.23 -3.66 24.87
N GLU A 153 -14.37 -2.99 25.61
CA GLU A 153 -14.73 -2.47 26.92
C GLU A 153 -15.79 -1.37 26.78
N PRO A 154 -16.71 -1.20 27.75
CA PRO A 154 -17.84 -0.28 27.64
C PRO A 154 -17.50 1.18 27.27
N ASP A 155 -16.33 1.67 27.69
CA ASP A 155 -15.86 3.03 27.45
C ASP A 155 -14.71 3.09 26.42
N GLN A 156 -14.45 1.99 25.71
CA GLN A 156 -13.38 1.93 24.72
C GLN A 156 -13.72 2.83 23.53
N LYS A 157 -12.79 3.73 23.20
CA LYS A 157 -12.91 4.55 22.00
C LYS A 157 -12.66 3.71 20.77
N ILE A 158 -13.56 3.75 19.79
CA ILE A 158 -13.46 2.98 18.55
C ILE A 158 -13.51 3.93 17.35
N ALA A 159 -12.63 3.70 16.38
CA ALA A 159 -12.65 4.32 15.07
C ALA A 159 -12.59 3.21 14.01
N PHE A 160 -13.02 3.50 12.79
CA PHE A 160 -12.83 2.57 11.68
C PHE A 160 -12.11 3.24 10.52
N LEU A 161 -11.38 2.41 9.78
CA LEU A 161 -10.72 2.74 8.52
C LEU A 161 -11.08 1.66 7.51
N THR A 162 -10.92 1.97 6.23
CA THR A 162 -11.17 0.99 5.16
C THR A 162 -10.00 0.98 4.19
N GLN A 163 -9.74 -0.20 3.62
CA GLN A 163 -8.98 -0.31 2.37
C GLN A 163 -9.67 0.53 1.28
N THR A 164 -8.89 1.20 0.44
CA THR A 164 -9.38 2.22 -0.51
C THR A 164 -10.10 1.64 -1.73
N THR A 165 -9.99 0.33 -1.97
CA THR A 165 -10.47 -0.36 -3.18
C THR A 165 -11.60 -1.37 -2.94
N LEU A 166 -12.25 -1.31 -1.77
CA LEU A 166 -13.38 -2.19 -1.46
C LEU A 166 -14.60 -1.94 -2.36
N SER A 167 -15.46 -2.96 -2.44
CA SER A 167 -16.78 -2.82 -3.07
C SER A 167 -17.64 -1.82 -2.30
N ASN A 168 -18.26 -0.89 -3.00
CA ASN A 168 -19.29 0.01 -2.43
C ASN A 168 -20.69 -0.63 -2.42
N LEU A 169 -20.84 -1.85 -2.95
CA LEU A 169 -22.11 -2.56 -3.02
C LEU A 169 -22.12 -3.67 -1.96
N SER A 170 -22.97 -3.46 -0.95
CA SER A 170 -23.49 -4.46 -0.02
C SER A 170 -24.85 -4.96 -0.50
#